data_AF-A0AAJ3CCZ3-F1
#
_entry.id   AF-A0AAJ3CCZ3-F1
#
_cell.length_a   1.000
_cell.length_b   1.000
_cell.length_c   1.000
_cell.angle_alpha   90.00
_cell.angle_beta   90.00
_cell.angle_gamma   90.00
#
_symmetry.space_group_name_H-M   'P 1'
#
loop_
_entity.id
_entity.type
_entity.pdbx_description
1 polymer ?
#
loop_
_entity_poly.entity_id
_entity_poly.type
_entity_poly.pdbx_seq_one_letter_code
_entity_poly.pdbx_strand_id
1 'polypeptide(L)'
;MARKAVKKVAKKIVRKVAKGTKVSPKETGSLLARFPRHAVGKCIRIAKAIFEQNAGHPCTPAEAAAFVGVGLNGPFNVEISSASKFGLLERPTTGQIQPTQLAKKIIRPQSPGDEVDGYREAVLKAPEISEVYKHYRGENLPDDQFFKNTVVETYKVPSDNFLEFKQIFLDSLESAQLINRHGDKIRIVDASDEDAPSTVPSERIKKLGKAANVGANDTCFVMQPFAAPLGDYYEKIYKPAIEKAGLKPVRADADIFGTGKIMDQVWDGIRAAKVLVAELTTRNPNVFYELGLAHALEKPVVLVSSREDDVPFDLQHIRVIYYDSTDPFWGVKLIEKVAENVLSAINNPKEAIFKSREE
;
A
#
# COMPACT_ATOMS: atom_id res chain seq x y z
N MET A 1 56.89 -11.02 68.03
CA MET A 1 57.87 -11.25 66.94
C MET A 1 57.56 -12.59 66.28
N ALA A 2 57.56 -12.76 64.96
CA ALA A 2 57.15 -11.89 63.87
C ALA A 2 57.56 -12.57 62.56
N ARG A 3 56.65 -12.55 61.59
CA ARG A 3 56.90 -12.72 60.14
C ARG A 3 57.43 -14.08 59.67
N LYS A 4 56.53 -15.03 59.41
CA LYS A 4 56.46 -15.84 58.15
C LYS A 4 55.48 -17.02 58.29
N ALA A 5 54.18 -16.73 58.46
CA ALA A 5 53.15 -17.77 58.33
C ALA A 5 51.82 -17.28 57.72
N VAL A 6 51.81 -16.08 57.12
CA VAL A 6 50.62 -15.50 56.48
C VAL A 6 50.99 -14.95 55.11
N LYS A 7 51.23 -15.84 54.13
CA LYS A 7 51.27 -15.46 52.70
C LYS A 7 51.14 -16.64 51.71
N LYS A 8 50.63 -17.80 52.14
CA LYS A 8 50.53 -18.99 51.26
C LYS A 8 49.14 -19.65 51.14
N VAL A 9 48.09 -19.12 51.76
CA VAL A 9 46.72 -19.68 51.65
C VAL A 9 45.76 -18.82 50.80
N ALA A 10 46.12 -17.57 50.47
CA ALA A 10 45.27 -16.67 49.66
C ALA A 10 45.42 -16.80 48.12
N LYS A 11 46.16 -17.78 47.60
CA LYS A 11 46.39 -17.93 46.15
C LYS A 11 45.85 -19.23 45.54
N LYS A 12 44.97 -19.95 46.26
CA LYS A 12 44.45 -21.26 45.83
C LYS A 12 42.92 -21.35 45.65
N ILE A 13 42.18 -20.24 45.76
CA ILE A 13 40.72 -20.17 45.48
C ILE A 13 40.39 -19.44 44.17
N VAL A 14 41.36 -18.75 43.53
CA VAL A 14 41.16 -18.16 42.20
C VAL A 14 41.82 -19.03 41.13
N ARG A 15 41.35 -20.27 40.98
CA ARG A 15 41.74 -21.18 39.88
C ARG A 15 40.80 -22.39 39.80
N LYS A 16 39.48 -22.14 39.80
CA LYS A 16 38.49 -23.18 39.47
C LYS A 16 37.14 -22.62 39.00
N VAL A 17 37.14 -21.59 38.17
CA VAL A 17 36.01 -21.26 37.26
C VAL A 17 36.60 -20.75 35.95
N ALA A 18 37.12 -21.67 35.14
CA ALA A 18 37.56 -21.39 33.78
C ALA A 18 37.46 -22.67 32.94
N LYS A 19 36.27 -23.26 32.93
CA LYS A 19 35.79 -24.10 31.83
C LYS A 19 34.46 -23.49 31.37
N GLY A 20 34.53 -22.23 30.96
CA GLY A 20 33.54 -21.67 30.05
C GLY A 20 33.90 -22.22 28.67
N THR A 21 32.99 -23.01 28.11
CA THR A 21 32.97 -23.43 26.71
C THR A 21 33.48 -22.29 25.85
N LYS A 22 34.49 -22.52 25.01
CA LYS A 22 34.85 -21.60 23.93
C LYS A 22 33.59 -21.47 23.08
N VAL A 23 32.78 -20.46 23.36
CA VAL A 23 31.82 -19.94 22.41
C VAL A 23 32.70 -19.34 21.34
N SER A 24 32.85 -20.09 20.24
CA SER A 24 33.25 -19.53 18.95
C SER A 24 32.59 -18.16 18.83
N PRO A 25 33.28 -17.10 18.36
CA PRO A 25 32.57 -15.86 18.07
C PRO A 25 31.39 -16.31 17.22
N LYS A 26 30.15 -16.10 17.72
CA LYS A 26 28.99 -16.26 16.86
C LYS A 26 29.38 -15.42 15.68
N GLU A 27 29.56 -16.06 14.54
CA GLU A 27 29.42 -15.39 13.27
C GLU A 27 28.02 -14.80 13.35
N THR A 28 27.92 -13.58 13.88
CA THR A 28 26.98 -12.61 13.39
C THR A 28 27.43 -12.37 11.97
N GLY A 29 27.19 -13.36 11.10
CA GLY A 29 26.80 -13.10 9.76
C GLY A 29 25.64 -12.13 9.94
N SER A 30 25.97 -10.85 9.85
CA SER A 30 25.03 -9.83 9.45
C SER A 30 24.40 -10.42 8.21
N LEU A 31 23.24 -11.07 8.36
CA LEU A 31 22.34 -11.35 7.26
C LEU A 31 22.21 -9.99 6.60
N LEU A 32 22.90 -9.81 5.46
CA LEU A 32 22.85 -8.56 4.71
C LEU A 32 21.38 -8.18 4.67
N ALA A 33 21.04 -7.03 5.23
CA ALA A 33 19.66 -6.57 5.20
C ALA A 33 19.19 -6.70 3.75
N ARG A 34 18.17 -7.53 3.52
CA ARG A 34 17.76 -7.89 2.16
C ARG A 34 17.25 -6.66 1.42
N PHE A 35 16.64 -5.73 2.15
CA PHE A 35 16.16 -4.44 1.67
C PHE A 35 17.28 -3.38 1.49
N PRO A 36 17.04 -2.31 0.71
CA PRO A 36 17.93 -1.13 0.63
C PRO A 36 18.08 -0.44 1.99
N ARG A 37 19.24 0.16 2.27
CA ARG A 37 19.51 0.88 3.54
C ARG A 37 19.48 2.40 3.41
N HIS A 38 19.07 2.87 2.26
CA HIS A 38 18.93 4.27 1.90
C HIS A 38 17.72 4.40 0.99
N ALA A 39 17.04 5.55 1.00
CA ALA A 39 15.94 5.81 0.08
C ALA A 39 16.43 5.95 -1.37
N VAL A 40 15.55 5.65 -2.34
CA VAL A 40 15.88 5.73 -3.78
C VAL A 40 16.38 7.12 -4.18
N GLY A 41 15.74 8.19 -3.67
CA GLY A 41 16.14 9.58 -3.93
C GLY A 41 17.52 9.95 -3.39
N LYS A 42 17.98 9.30 -2.31
CA LYS A 42 19.38 9.44 -1.86
C LYS A 42 20.34 8.70 -2.79
N CYS A 43 19.97 7.48 -3.19
CA CYS A 43 20.83 6.59 -3.97
C CYS A 43 21.14 7.11 -5.39
N ILE A 44 20.21 7.87 -6.01
CA ILE A 44 20.38 8.40 -7.36
C ILE A 44 21.60 9.31 -7.50
N ARG A 45 22.06 9.93 -6.40
CA ARG A 45 23.21 10.85 -6.40
C ARG A 45 24.50 10.17 -6.88
N ILE A 46 24.66 8.87 -6.64
CA ILE A 46 25.83 8.12 -7.12
C ILE A 46 25.80 8.05 -8.64
N ALA A 47 24.65 7.66 -9.21
CA ALA A 47 24.50 7.58 -10.66
C ALA A 47 24.63 8.97 -11.32
N LYS A 48 24.08 10.01 -10.70
CA LYS A 48 24.20 11.41 -11.15
C LYS A 48 25.67 11.84 -11.21
N ALA A 49 26.44 11.61 -10.16
CA ALA A 49 27.86 11.97 -10.12
C ALA A 49 28.68 11.24 -11.19
N ILE A 50 28.42 9.95 -11.42
CA ILE A 50 29.08 9.17 -12.50
C ILE A 50 28.69 9.71 -13.88
N PHE A 51 27.44 10.11 -14.09
CA PHE A 51 27.02 10.74 -15.35
C PHE A 51 27.68 12.09 -15.60
N GLU A 52 27.75 12.94 -14.58
CA GLU A 52 28.30 14.29 -14.69
C GLU A 52 29.81 14.29 -14.89
N GLN A 53 30.54 13.38 -14.21
CA GLN A 53 32.00 13.39 -14.20
C GLN A 53 32.65 12.34 -15.09
N ASN A 54 31.92 11.28 -15.46
CA ASN A 54 32.44 10.17 -16.27
C ASN A 54 31.50 9.77 -17.42
N ALA A 55 30.57 10.64 -17.81
CA ALA A 55 29.59 10.42 -18.87
C ALA A 55 28.77 9.12 -18.73
N GLY A 56 28.69 8.55 -17.51
CA GLY A 56 27.99 7.30 -17.24
C GLY A 56 28.79 6.05 -17.61
N HIS A 57 30.09 6.16 -17.89
CA HIS A 57 30.96 5.00 -18.15
C HIS A 57 31.26 4.21 -16.87
N PRO A 58 31.62 2.91 -16.98
CA PRO A 58 32.02 2.10 -15.83
C PRO A 58 33.16 2.75 -15.04
N CYS A 59 33.06 2.71 -13.72
CA CYS A 59 34.10 3.20 -12.80
C CYS A 59 34.19 2.30 -11.57
N THR A 60 35.26 2.44 -10.81
CA THR A 60 35.44 1.78 -9.52
C THR A 60 34.61 2.46 -8.43
N PRO A 61 34.27 1.76 -7.33
CA PRO A 61 33.65 2.38 -6.15
C PRO A 61 34.45 3.56 -5.58
N ALA A 62 35.78 3.54 -5.70
CA ALA A 62 36.65 4.62 -5.22
C ALA A 62 36.48 5.90 -6.05
N GLU A 63 36.44 5.75 -7.37
CA GLU A 63 36.17 6.86 -8.30
C GLU A 63 34.76 7.39 -8.11
N ALA A 64 33.75 6.51 -8.00
CA ALA A 64 32.38 6.92 -7.72
C ALA A 64 32.25 7.70 -6.39
N ALA A 65 32.99 7.30 -5.35
CA ALA A 65 33.04 8.04 -4.08
C ALA A 65 33.63 9.44 -4.29
N ALA A 66 34.75 9.53 -5.03
CA ALA A 66 35.37 10.80 -5.37
C ALA A 66 34.42 11.71 -6.17
N PHE A 67 33.69 11.17 -7.15
CA PHE A 67 32.71 11.92 -7.92
C PHE A 67 31.59 12.48 -7.03
N VAL A 68 31.09 11.70 -6.07
CA VAL A 68 30.07 12.17 -5.10
C VAL A 68 30.66 13.16 -4.09
N GLY A 69 31.98 13.32 -4.01
CA GLY A 69 32.66 14.18 -3.04
C GLY A 69 32.80 13.55 -1.65
N VAL A 70 32.81 12.22 -1.57
CA VAL A 70 32.94 11.46 -0.31
C VAL A 70 34.10 10.46 -0.38
N GLY A 71 34.61 10.02 0.77
CA GLY A 71 35.59 8.95 0.84
C GLY A 71 34.95 7.56 0.66
N LEU A 72 35.67 6.62 0.05
CA LEU A 72 35.25 5.22 0.02
C LEU A 72 35.32 4.64 1.44
N ASN A 73 34.15 4.30 2.00
CA ASN A 73 34.03 3.74 3.34
C ASN A 73 32.86 2.75 3.42
N GLY A 74 32.67 2.12 4.59
CA GLY A 74 31.57 1.18 4.83
C GLY A 74 30.19 1.76 4.47
N PRO A 75 29.80 2.93 5.02
CA PRO A 75 28.54 3.59 4.68
C PRO A 75 28.32 3.81 3.18
N PHE A 76 29.35 4.25 2.44
CA PHE A 76 29.24 4.47 1.00
C PHE A 76 29.06 3.15 0.23
N ASN A 77 29.74 2.07 0.63
CA ASN A 77 29.51 0.74 0.03
C ASN A 77 28.08 0.23 0.27
N VAL A 78 27.50 0.51 1.44
CA VAL A 78 26.09 0.20 1.73
C VAL A 78 25.15 1.02 0.85
N GLU A 79 25.50 2.26 0.53
CA GLU A 79 24.75 3.10 -0.41
C GLU A 79 24.82 2.57 -1.84
N ILE A 80 25.99 2.16 -2.33
CA ILE A 80 26.15 1.47 -3.62
C ILE A 80 25.26 0.22 -3.64
N SER A 81 25.28 -0.60 -2.59
CA SER A 81 24.42 -1.79 -2.49
C SER A 81 22.94 -1.43 -2.54
N SER A 82 22.52 -0.34 -1.91
CA SER A 82 21.13 0.16 -1.93
C SER A 82 20.74 0.61 -3.32
N ALA A 83 21.60 1.39 -3.99
CA ALA A 83 21.40 1.85 -5.36
C ALA A 83 21.27 0.68 -6.36
N SER A 84 22.08 -0.38 -6.20
CA SER A 84 21.93 -1.60 -6.99
C SER A 84 20.62 -2.34 -6.75
N LYS A 85 20.11 -2.39 -5.51
CA LYS A 85 18.80 -3.01 -5.20
C LYS A 85 17.63 -2.27 -5.83
N PHE A 86 17.72 -0.95 -5.97
CA PHE A 86 16.75 -0.15 -6.74
C PHE A 86 16.99 -0.22 -8.26
N GLY A 87 18.00 -0.97 -8.72
CA GLY A 87 18.33 -1.08 -10.14
C GLY A 87 18.92 0.20 -10.75
N LEU A 88 19.44 1.13 -9.95
CA LEU A 88 20.07 2.36 -10.41
C LEU A 88 21.52 2.14 -10.87
N LEU A 89 22.19 1.13 -10.30
CA LEU A 89 23.56 0.76 -10.62
C LEU A 89 23.66 -0.72 -10.97
N GLU A 90 24.42 -1.03 -12.01
CA GLU A 90 24.79 -2.39 -12.40
C GLU A 90 26.32 -2.60 -12.32
N ARG A 91 26.74 -3.86 -12.41
CA ARG A 91 28.15 -4.26 -12.36
C ARG A 91 28.54 -4.87 -13.70
N PRO A 92 29.09 -4.08 -14.64
CA PRO A 92 29.46 -4.59 -15.97
C PRO A 92 30.64 -5.57 -15.89
N THR A 93 31.56 -5.35 -14.96
CA THR A 93 32.68 -6.25 -14.66
C THR A 93 32.98 -6.26 -13.15
N THR A 94 33.73 -7.26 -12.70
CA THR A 94 34.16 -7.37 -11.30
C THR A 94 34.91 -6.12 -10.86
N GLY A 95 34.46 -5.49 -9.77
CA GLY A 95 35.08 -4.29 -9.21
C GLY A 95 34.62 -2.97 -9.84
N GLN A 96 33.79 -3.00 -10.88
CA GLN A 96 33.21 -1.81 -11.49
C GLN A 96 31.72 -1.67 -11.18
N ILE A 97 31.23 -0.44 -11.25
CA ILE A 97 29.83 -0.04 -11.20
C ILE A 97 29.53 0.95 -12.32
N GLN A 98 28.29 0.94 -12.80
CA GLN A 98 27.82 1.84 -13.85
C GLN A 98 26.35 2.20 -13.63
N PRO A 99 25.93 3.44 -13.94
CA PRO A 99 24.51 3.80 -14.00
C PRO A 99 23.75 2.98 -15.04
N THR A 100 22.54 2.52 -14.69
CA THR A 100 21.66 1.80 -15.62
C THR A 100 20.88 2.76 -16.54
N GLN A 101 20.18 2.20 -17.54
CA GLN A 101 19.22 3.00 -18.33
C GLN A 101 18.10 3.57 -17.47
N LEU A 102 17.69 2.86 -16.42
CA LEU A 102 16.71 3.36 -15.45
C LEU A 102 17.24 4.62 -14.73
N ALA A 103 18.47 4.58 -14.23
CA ALA A 103 19.08 5.78 -13.64
C ALA A 103 19.20 6.92 -14.65
N LYS A 104 19.53 6.63 -15.91
CA LYS A 104 19.56 7.63 -16.99
C LYS A 104 18.19 8.27 -17.22
N LYS A 105 17.10 7.49 -17.21
CA LYS A 105 15.71 7.98 -17.34
C LYS A 105 15.39 9.00 -16.25
N ILE A 106 15.81 8.72 -15.01
CA ILE A 106 15.61 9.63 -13.86
C ILE A 106 16.45 10.90 -14.00
N ILE A 107 17.73 10.78 -14.34
CA ILE A 107 18.69 11.90 -14.30
C ILE A 107 18.57 12.80 -15.54
N ARG A 108 18.17 12.25 -16.68
CA ARG A 108 18.07 12.94 -17.98
C ARG A 108 16.73 12.63 -18.64
N PRO A 109 15.59 13.04 -18.03
CA PRO A 109 14.26 12.79 -18.58
C PRO A 109 14.15 13.39 -19.98
N GLN A 110 13.51 12.67 -20.91
CA GLN A 110 13.25 13.09 -22.28
C GLN A 110 11.80 13.49 -22.51
N SER A 111 10.90 13.00 -21.65
CA SER A 111 9.47 13.30 -21.64
C SER A 111 9.04 13.81 -20.25
N PRO A 112 7.97 14.63 -20.17
CA PRO A 112 7.28 14.87 -18.91
C PRO A 112 6.89 13.52 -18.27
N GLY A 113 7.18 13.34 -16.98
CA GLY A 113 6.88 12.10 -16.25
C GLY A 113 8.03 11.08 -16.18
N ASP A 114 9.03 11.15 -17.07
CA ASP A 114 10.14 10.18 -17.11
C ASP A 114 10.86 10.03 -15.76
N GLU A 115 11.08 11.16 -15.08
CA GLU A 115 11.74 11.17 -13.77
C GLU A 115 10.93 10.40 -12.72
N VAL A 116 9.63 10.72 -12.62
CA VAL A 116 8.71 10.10 -11.66
C VAL A 116 8.54 8.62 -11.96
N ASP A 117 8.32 8.25 -13.22
CA ASP A 117 8.23 6.86 -13.66
C ASP A 117 9.51 6.07 -13.39
N GLY A 118 10.66 6.71 -13.57
CA GLY A 118 11.94 6.11 -13.24
C GLY A 118 12.05 5.81 -11.73
N TYR A 119 11.64 6.74 -10.87
CA TYR A 119 11.59 6.46 -9.43
C TYR A 119 10.59 5.35 -9.08
N ARG A 120 9.41 5.31 -9.73
CA ARG A 120 8.41 4.25 -9.55
C ARG A 120 8.95 2.87 -9.97
N GLU A 121 9.58 2.76 -11.13
CA GLU A 121 10.23 1.52 -11.57
C GLU A 121 11.35 1.10 -10.60
N ALA A 122 12.14 2.05 -10.12
CA ALA A 122 13.20 1.78 -9.15
C ALA A 122 12.66 1.20 -7.83
N VAL A 123 11.59 1.80 -7.29
CA VAL A 123 10.88 1.28 -6.11
C VAL A 123 10.40 -0.16 -6.32
N LEU A 124 9.85 -0.48 -7.49
CA LEU A 124 9.36 -1.82 -7.84
C LEU A 124 10.48 -2.86 -8.01
N LYS A 125 11.73 -2.44 -8.29
CA LYS A 125 12.88 -3.34 -8.39
C LYS A 125 13.40 -3.82 -7.04
N ALA A 126 13.17 -3.07 -5.96
CA ALA A 126 13.58 -3.46 -4.61
C ALA A 126 12.51 -4.37 -3.97
N PRO A 127 12.74 -5.70 -3.82
CA PRO A 127 11.67 -6.65 -3.50
C PRO A 127 10.91 -6.33 -2.20
N GLU A 128 11.61 -6.05 -1.10
CA GLU A 128 10.96 -5.79 0.19
C GLU A 128 10.16 -4.48 0.20
N ILE A 129 10.62 -3.47 -0.54
CA ILE A 129 9.89 -2.20 -0.68
C ILE A 129 8.68 -2.40 -1.60
N SER A 130 8.89 -3.03 -2.75
CA SER A 130 7.88 -3.34 -3.75
C SER A 130 6.73 -4.15 -3.16
N GLU A 131 7.02 -5.21 -2.41
CA GLU A 131 5.99 -6.09 -1.88
C GLU A 131 5.15 -5.42 -0.79
N VAL A 132 5.76 -4.55 0.04
CA VAL A 132 5.00 -3.74 1.01
C VAL A 132 4.19 -2.65 0.30
N TYR A 133 4.75 -2.01 -0.74
CA TYR A 133 4.01 -1.04 -1.56
C TYR A 133 2.78 -1.69 -2.21
N LYS A 134 2.94 -2.86 -2.85
CA LYS A 134 1.85 -3.59 -3.50
C LYS A 134 0.74 -4.01 -2.53
N HIS A 135 1.08 -4.22 -1.25
CA HIS A 135 0.11 -4.54 -0.22
C HIS A 135 -0.81 -3.37 0.11
N TYR A 136 -0.23 -2.18 0.24
CA TYR A 136 -0.93 -0.99 0.70
C TYR A 136 -1.35 -0.02 -0.40
N ARG A 137 -0.95 -0.24 -1.66
CA ARG A 137 -1.31 0.65 -2.78
C ARG A 137 -2.83 0.81 -2.88
N GLY A 138 -3.29 2.06 -2.98
CA GLY A 138 -4.70 2.41 -2.97
C GLY A 138 -5.35 2.46 -1.57
N GLU A 139 -4.60 2.16 -0.51
CA GLU A 139 -5.06 2.16 0.87
C GLU A 139 -4.35 3.25 1.71
N ASN A 140 -4.93 3.55 2.87
CA ASN A 140 -4.26 4.37 3.87
C ASN A 140 -3.29 3.48 4.65
N LEU A 141 -2.07 3.98 4.88
CA LEU A 141 -1.12 3.29 5.72
C LEU A 141 -1.69 3.24 7.15
N PRO A 142 -1.72 2.06 7.78
CA PRO A 142 -2.22 1.93 9.15
C PRO A 142 -1.23 2.57 10.12
N ASP A 143 -1.60 2.64 11.40
CA ASP A 143 -0.68 3.11 12.45
C ASP A 143 0.58 2.23 12.56
N ASP A 144 1.58 2.75 13.28
CA ASP A 144 2.90 2.15 13.40
C ASP A 144 2.87 0.73 13.97
N GLN A 145 1.92 0.41 14.86
CA GLN A 145 1.84 -0.90 15.46
C GLN A 145 1.36 -1.94 14.44
N PHE A 146 0.29 -1.65 13.70
CA PHE A 146 -0.20 -2.56 12.66
C PHE A 146 0.77 -2.64 11.48
N PHE A 147 1.34 -1.50 11.05
CA PHE A 147 2.32 -1.49 9.98
C PHE A 147 3.56 -2.33 10.36
N LYS A 148 4.04 -2.22 11.60
CA LYS A 148 5.14 -3.04 12.12
C LYS A 148 4.81 -4.53 12.08
N ASN A 149 3.64 -4.92 12.55
CA ASN A 149 3.25 -6.34 12.56
C ASN A 149 3.26 -6.91 11.15
N THR A 150 2.67 -6.22 10.17
CA THR A 150 2.69 -6.65 8.76
C THR A 150 4.11 -6.75 8.20
N VAL A 151 4.94 -5.72 8.41
CA VAL A 151 6.31 -5.66 7.89
C VAL A 151 7.21 -6.75 8.50
N VAL A 152 7.05 -7.05 9.78
CA VAL A 152 7.85 -8.05 10.49
C VAL A 152 7.34 -9.47 10.23
N GLU A 153 6.04 -9.70 10.33
CA GLU A 153 5.46 -11.03 10.26
C GLU A 153 5.28 -11.52 8.82
N THR A 154 4.80 -10.66 7.92
CA THR A 154 4.52 -11.03 6.52
C THR A 154 5.77 -10.89 5.66
N TYR A 155 6.43 -9.73 5.74
CA TYR A 155 7.58 -9.39 4.88
C TYR A 155 8.94 -9.73 5.48
N LYS A 156 8.96 -10.30 6.70
CA LYS A 156 10.15 -10.83 7.38
C LYS A 156 11.26 -9.79 7.55
N VAL A 157 10.92 -8.51 7.62
CA VAL A 157 11.87 -7.46 8.02
C VAL A 157 12.16 -7.62 9.52
N PRO A 158 13.42 -7.65 9.96
CA PRO A 158 13.74 -7.78 11.38
C PRO A 158 13.09 -6.65 12.20
N SER A 159 12.51 -6.98 13.36
CA SER A 159 11.81 -6.01 14.23
C SER A 159 12.68 -4.80 14.61
N ASP A 160 13.96 -5.03 14.88
CA ASP A 160 14.93 -3.97 15.22
C ASP A 160 15.20 -3.00 14.07
N ASN A 161 14.92 -3.41 12.84
CA ASN A 161 15.09 -2.61 11.62
C ASN A 161 13.81 -1.90 11.19
N PHE A 162 12.68 -2.05 11.91
CA PHE A 162 11.39 -1.54 11.45
C PHE A 162 11.38 -0.03 11.23
N LEU A 163 11.88 0.77 12.18
CA LEU A 163 11.85 2.24 12.06
C LEU A 163 12.65 2.73 10.85
N GLU A 164 13.81 2.12 10.64
CA GLU A 164 14.67 2.43 9.49
C GLU A 164 14.03 1.97 8.18
N PHE A 165 13.44 0.78 8.15
CA PHE A 165 12.67 0.30 6.99
C PHE A 165 11.53 1.26 6.66
N LYS A 166 10.72 1.65 7.66
CA LYS A 166 9.59 2.58 7.49
C LYS A 166 10.07 3.90 6.89
N GLN A 167 11.17 4.46 7.41
CA GLN A 167 11.72 5.70 6.89
C GLN A 167 12.16 5.55 5.42
N ILE A 168 12.93 4.51 5.10
CA ILE A 168 13.40 4.25 3.73
C ILE A 168 12.23 4.01 2.78
N PHE A 169 11.21 3.27 3.23
CA PHE A 169 9.99 3.01 2.49
C PHE A 169 9.26 4.32 2.16
N LEU A 170 8.95 5.13 3.16
CA LEU A 170 8.22 6.39 2.97
C LEU A 170 9.00 7.38 2.10
N ASP A 171 10.29 7.59 2.35
CA ASP A 171 11.13 8.52 1.57
C ASP A 171 11.28 8.04 0.11
N SER A 172 11.30 6.72 -0.11
CA SER A 172 11.38 6.17 -1.45
C SER A 172 10.07 6.34 -2.21
N LEU A 173 8.93 6.13 -1.54
CA LEU A 173 7.63 6.39 -2.13
C LEU A 173 7.39 7.88 -2.38
N GLU A 174 7.88 8.77 -1.52
CA GLU A 174 7.80 10.21 -1.70
C GLU A 174 8.58 10.66 -2.96
N SER A 175 9.81 10.15 -3.13
CA SER A 175 10.61 10.38 -4.35
C SER A 175 9.88 9.90 -5.63
N ALA A 176 9.08 8.85 -5.51
CA ALA A 176 8.31 8.25 -6.61
C ALA A 176 6.89 8.83 -6.77
N GLN A 177 6.51 9.85 -5.97
CA GLN A 177 5.15 10.39 -5.91
C GLN A 177 4.09 9.29 -5.70
N LEU A 178 4.39 8.34 -4.82
CA LEU A 178 3.55 7.19 -4.47
C LEU A 178 2.83 7.37 -3.12
N ILE A 179 2.86 8.57 -2.54
CA ILE A 179 2.15 8.90 -1.32
C ILE A 179 1.45 10.25 -1.41
N ASN A 180 0.26 10.33 -0.81
CA ASN A 180 -0.43 11.58 -0.51
C ASN A 180 -0.54 11.72 1.01
N ARG A 181 -0.24 12.91 1.55
CA ARG A 181 -0.33 13.20 2.98
C ARG A 181 -1.55 14.07 3.27
N HIS A 182 -2.40 13.63 4.20
CA HIS A 182 -3.56 14.39 4.69
C HIS A 182 -3.50 14.44 6.22
N GLY A 183 -2.95 15.54 6.75
CA GLY A 183 -2.62 15.63 8.18
C GLY A 183 -1.60 14.55 8.57
N ASP A 184 -1.95 13.73 9.56
CA ASP A 184 -1.11 12.62 10.04
C ASP A 184 -1.27 11.33 9.23
N LYS A 185 -2.27 11.26 8.34
CA LYS A 185 -2.54 10.07 7.52
C LYS A 185 -1.74 10.08 6.23
N ILE A 186 -1.19 8.93 5.88
CA ILE A 186 -0.46 8.71 4.62
C ILE A 186 -1.28 7.74 3.77
N ARG A 187 -1.65 8.16 2.56
CA ARG A 187 -2.31 7.31 1.58
C ARG A 187 -1.31 6.86 0.54
N ILE A 188 -1.22 5.56 0.28
CA ILE A 188 -0.34 5.02 -0.77
C ILE A 188 -1.07 5.12 -2.10
N VAL A 189 -0.48 5.84 -3.06
CA VAL A 189 -1.04 6.01 -4.40
C VAL A 189 -0.82 4.73 -5.20
N ASP A 190 -1.82 4.35 -6.00
CA ASP A 190 -1.64 3.26 -6.96
C ASP A 190 -1.16 3.85 -8.30
N ALA A 191 0.15 3.80 -8.55
CA ALA A 191 0.71 4.26 -9.81
C ALA A 191 0.62 3.24 -10.96
N SER A 192 -0.08 2.11 -10.78
CA SER A 192 -0.41 1.25 -11.93
C SER A 192 -1.48 1.87 -12.86
N ASP A 193 -1.89 3.10 -12.55
CA ASP A 193 -3.07 3.77 -13.10
C ASP A 193 -2.80 5.16 -13.70
N GLU A 194 -1.54 5.55 -13.96
CA GLU A 194 -1.23 6.89 -14.50
C GLU A 194 -0.85 6.99 -15.98
N ASP A 195 -0.72 5.91 -16.76
CA ASP A 195 -0.52 6.09 -18.22
C ASP A 195 -0.97 4.94 -19.14
N ALA A 196 -1.93 4.12 -18.71
CA ALA A 196 -2.62 3.22 -19.62
C ALA A 196 -4.04 2.94 -19.14
N PRO A 197 -5.06 2.85 -20.03
CA PRO A 197 -6.26 2.08 -19.71
C PRO A 197 -5.81 0.62 -19.51
N SER A 198 -5.48 0.25 -18.28
CA SER A 198 -4.98 -1.09 -17.99
C SER A 198 -6.15 -2.06 -18.13
N THR A 199 -6.00 -3.00 -19.05
CA THR A 199 -6.97 -4.05 -19.39
C THR A 199 -6.88 -5.27 -18.45
N VAL A 200 -6.30 -5.12 -17.24
CA VAL A 200 -6.14 -6.21 -16.25
C VAL A 200 -6.91 -6.04 -14.91
N PRO A 201 -8.10 -5.40 -14.88
CA PRO A 201 -9.08 -5.67 -13.81
C PRO A 201 -9.86 -6.98 -14.00
N SER A 202 -9.89 -7.52 -15.22
CA SER A 202 -10.78 -8.65 -15.55
C SER A 202 -10.39 -9.96 -14.86
N GLU A 203 -9.10 -10.25 -14.63
CA GLU A 203 -8.69 -11.53 -14.01
C GLU A 203 -8.98 -11.59 -12.51
N ARG A 204 -8.77 -10.50 -11.77
CA ARG A 204 -9.08 -10.44 -10.34
C ARG A 204 -10.58 -10.53 -10.11
N ILE A 205 -11.37 -9.78 -10.87
CA ILE A 205 -12.84 -9.85 -10.85
C ILE A 205 -13.32 -11.26 -11.22
N LYS A 206 -12.73 -11.90 -12.25
CA LYS A 206 -13.04 -13.30 -12.58
C LYS A 206 -12.72 -14.26 -11.44
N LYS A 207 -11.58 -14.08 -10.75
CA LYS A 207 -11.18 -14.93 -9.61
C LYS A 207 -12.10 -14.74 -8.40
N LEU A 208 -12.39 -13.49 -8.05
CA LEU A 208 -13.31 -13.14 -6.97
C LEU A 208 -14.74 -13.60 -7.29
N GLY A 209 -15.17 -13.47 -8.54
CA GLY A 209 -16.48 -13.92 -9.02
C GLY A 209 -16.63 -15.43 -9.02
N LYS A 210 -15.57 -16.20 -9.30
CA LYS A 210 -15.58 -17.66 -9.12
C LYS A 210 -15.70 -18.10 -7.67
N ALA A 211 -15.12 -17.32 -6.74
CA ALA A 211 -15.21 -17.59 -5.31
C ALA A 211 -16.56 -17.14 -4.73
N ALA A 212 -17.08 -16.01 -5.21
CA ALA A 212 -18.35 -15.47 -4.80
C ALA A 212 -19.48 -16.34 -5.38
N ASN A 213 -20.26 -16.96 -4.51
CA ASN A 213 -21.42 -17.75 -4.92
C ASN A 213 -22.58 -16.83 -5.34
N VAL A 214 -22.42 -16.14 -6.48
CA VAL A 214 -23.39 -15.22 -7.08
C VAL A 214 -24.38 -16.02 -7.92
N GLY A 215 -25.64 -16.02 -7.52
CA GLY A 215 -26.75 -16.61 -8.25
C GLY A 215 -27.31 -15.66 -9.31
N ALA A 216 -27.97 -16.22 -10.33
CA ALA A 216 -28.52 -15.47 -11.47
C ALA A 216 -29.59 -14.41 -11.10
N ASN A 217 -30.12 -14.44 -9.88
CA ASN A 217 -31.12 -13.50 -9.38
C ASN A 217 -30.60 -12.65 -8.20
N ASP A 218 -29.33 -12.76 -7.85
CA ASP A 218 -28.76 -11.94 -6.80
C ASP A 218 -28.69 -10.49 -7.24
N THR A 219 -29.19 -9.59 -6.40
CA THR A 219 -29.25 -8.15 -6.67
C THR A 219 -28.25 -7.39 -5.81
N CYS A 220 -27.79 -6.26 -6.35
CA CYS A 220 -27.10 -5.24 -5.58
C CYS A 220 -27.92 -3.95 -5.57
N PHE A 221 -28.28 -3.48 -4.38
CA PHE A 221 -29.10 -2.27 -4.21
C PHE A 221 -28.22 -1.03 -4.00
N VAL A 222 -28.50 0.03 -4.74
CA VAL A 222 -27.71 1.27 -4.73
C VAL A 222 -28.46 2.38 -4.00
N MET A 223 -27.89 2.82 -2.88
CA MET A 223 -28.34 3.96 -2.07
C MET A 223 -27.50 5.16 -2.47
N GLN A 224 -28.09 6.17 -3.12
CA GLN A 224 -27.36 7.35 -3.60
C GLN A 224 -28.24 8.59 -3.66
N PRO A 225 -27.66 9.80 -3.71
CA PRO A 225 -28.42 11.00 -3.99
C PRO A 225 -28.97 11.01 -5.42
N PHE A 226 -30.24 11.39 -5.60
CA PHE A 226 -30.86 11.47 -6.93
C PHE A 226 -30.48 12.72 -7.72
N ALA A 227 -30.09 13.79 -7.04
CA ALA A 227 -29.74 15.05 -7.69
C ALA A 227 -28.42 14.93 -8.47
N ALA A 228 -28.35 15.63 -9.61
CA ALA A 228 -27.09 15.78 -10.33
C ALA A 228 -26.04 16.48 -9.44
N PRO A 229 -24.74 16.14 -9.58
CA PRO A 229 -24.19 15.19 -10.56
C PRO A 229 -24.27 13.72 -10.11
N LEU A 230 -24.55 13.44 -8.83
CA LEU A 230 -24.47 12.08 -8.28
C LEU A 230 -25.54 11.14 -8.83
N GLY A 231 -26.74 11.63 -9.14
CA GLY A 231 -27.81 10.81 -9.73
C GLY A 231 -27.44 10.17 -11.07
N ASP A 232 -26.53 10.79 -11.83
CA ASP A 232 -26.00 10.25 -13.08
C ASP A 232 -25.04 9.06 -12.87
N TYR A 233 -24.48 8.93 -11.66
CA TYR A 233 -23.46 7.92 -11.37
C TYR A 233 -24.07 6.52 -11.37
N TYR A 234 -25.38 6.37 -11.18
CA TYR A 234 -26.03 5.08 -11.34
C TYR A 234 -25.78 4.46 -12.71
N GLU A 235 -26.19 5.13 -13.78
CA GLU A 235 -26.05 4.58 -15.14
C GLU A 235 -24.59 4.56 -15.59
N LYS A 236 -23.79 5.55 -15.17
CA LYS A 236 -22.40 5.69 -15.63
C LYS A 236 -21.40 4.83 -14.85
N ILE A 237 -21.68 4.51 -13.58
CA ILE A 237 -20.71 3.92 -12.66
C ILE A 237 -21.28 2.68 -11.96
N TYR A 238 -22.33 2.81 -11.15
CA TYR A 238 -22.74 1.72 -10.26
C TYR A 238 -23.37 0.55 -11.01
N LYS A 239 -24.25 0.83 -11.98
CA LYS A 239 -24.84 -0.18 -12.85
C LYS A 239 -23.78 -1.01 -13.59
N PRO A 240 -22.82 -0.40 -14.35
CA PRO A 240 -21.79 -1.19 -15.00
C PRO A 240 -20.87 -1.92 -14.01
N ALA A 241 -20.58 -1.36 -12.82
CA ALA A 241 -19.80 -2.04 -11.80
C ALA A 241 -20.50 -3.29 -11.24
N ILE A 242 -21.79 -3.18 -10.96
CA ILE A 242 -22.61 -4.27 -10.41
C ILE A 242 -22.80 -5.38 -11.45
N GLU A 243 -23.09 -5.02 -12.70
CA GLU A 243 -23.19 -5.97 -13.81
C GLU A 243 -21.85 -6.70 -14.04
N LYS A 244 -20.74 -5.97 -13.91
CA LYS A 244 -19.39 -6.54 -13.97
C LYS A 244 -19.09 -7.52 -12.84
N ALA A 245 -19.68 -7.32 -11.66
CA ALA A 245 -19.65 -8.27 -10.55
C ALA A 245 -20.63 -9.45 -10.73
N GLY A 246 -21.45 -9.45 -11.79
CA GLY A 246 -22.40 -10.52 -12.10
C GLY A 246 -23.73 -10.44 -11.34
N LEU A 247 -24.04 -9.31 -10.70
CA LEU A 247 -25.31 -9.09 -10.01
C LEU A 247 -26.26 -8.22 -10.84
N LYS A 248 -27.54 -8.25 -10.47
CA LYS A 248 -28.56 -7.34 -11.02
C LYS A 248 -28.56 -6.02 -10.25
N PRO A 249 -28.30 -4.86 -10.90
CA PRO A 249 -28.35 -3.56 -10.24
C PRO A 249 -29.80 -3.16 -9.96
N VAL A 250 -30.05 -2.63 -8.77
CA VAL A 250 -31.36 -2.13 -8.34
C VAL A 250 -31.16 -0.74 -7.73
N ARG A 251 -31.98 0.22 -8.15
CA ARG A 251 -32.15 1.53 -7.52
C ARG A 251 -33.64 1.77 -7.35
N ALA A 252 -34.03 2.46 -6.28
CA ALA A 252 -35.43 2.67 -5.92
C ALA A 252 -36.22 3.55 -6.92
N ASP A 253 -35.61 4.01 -8.02
CA ASP A 253 -36.21 4.97 -8.94
C ASP A 253 -36.85 4.37 -10.20
N ALA A 254 -36.75 3.06 -10.41
CA ALA A 254 -37.26 2.44 -11.64
C ALA A 254 -38.78 2.66 -11.85
N ASP A 255 -39.55 2.95 -10.79
CA ASP A 255 -41.01 3.15 -10.83
C ASP A 255 -41.50 4.29 -9.90
N ILE A 256 -40.91 5.49 -9.99
CA ILE A 256 -41.31 6.68 -9.20
C ILE A 256 -42.78 7.12 -9.45
N PHE A 257 -43.48 6.56 -10.43
CA PHE A 257 -44.88 6.91 -10.74
C PHE A 257 -45.94 6.05 -10.03
N GLY A 258 -45.55 5.07 -9.20
CA GLY A 258 -46.49 4.28 -8.40
C GLY A 258 -46.81 4.93 -7.06
N THR A 259 -48.09 5.12 -6.73
CA THR A 259 -48.60 5.71 -5.47
C THR A 259 -48.37 4.85 -4.21
N GLY A 260 -47.40 3.94 -4.21
CA GLY A 260 -46.95 3.18 -3.04
C GLY A 260 -45.91 3.98 -2.25
N LYS A 261 -45.86 3.79 -0.93
CA LYS A 261 -44.92 4.52 -0.07
C LYS A 261 -43.49 4.20 -0.53
N ILE A 262 -42.75 5.19 -1.02
CA ILE A 262 -41.36 5.08 -1.51
C ILE A 262 -40.48 4.26 -0.55
N MET A 263 -40.74 4.40 0.76
CA MET A 263 -40.04 3.66 1.79
C MET A 263 -40.25 2.14 1.77
N ASP A 264 -41.41 1.65 1.34
CA ASP A 264 -41.68 0.21 1.25
C ASP A 264 -40.82 -0.41 0.13
N GLN A 265 -40.68 0.27 -1.01
CA GLN A 265 -39.82 -0.18 -2.11
C GLN A 265 -38.34 -0.16 -1.74
N VAL A 266 -37.89 0.90 -1.07
CA VAL A 266 -36.52 1.00 -0.54
C VAL A 266 -36.25 -0.13 0.44
N TRP A 267 -37.16 -0.37 1.37
CA TRP A 267 -37.05 -1.44 2.36
C TRP A 267 -37.01 -2.83 1.73
N ASP A 268 -37.91 -3.11 0.79
CA ASP A 268 -37.92 -4.38 0.05
C ASP A 268 -36.66 -4.55 -0.79
N GLY A 269 -36.17 -3.48 -1.42
CA GLY A 269 -34.90 -3.45 -2.13
C GLY A 269 -33.71 -3.80 -1.24
N ILE A 270 -33.59 -3.15 -0.08
CA ILE A 270 -32.54 -3.44 0.91
C ILE A 270 -32.65 -4.89 1.38
N ARG A 271 -33.85 -5.36 1.71
CA ARG A 271 -34.08 -6.71 2.23
C ARG A 271 -33.76 -7.79 1.19
N ALA A 272 -34.12 -7.58 -0.08
CA ALA A 272 -33.89 -8.53 -1.16
C ALA A 272 -32.43 -8.57 -1.63
N ALA A 273 -31.70 -7.45 -1.50
CA ALA A 273 -30.32 -7.34 -1.97
C ALA A 273 -29.38 -8.31 -1.26
N LYS A 274 -28.45 -8.89 -2.03
CA LYS A 274 -27.36 -9.70 -1.49
C LYS A 274 -26.25 -8.83 -0.89
N VAL A 275 -26.05 -7.65 -1.46
CA VAL A 275 -25.07 -6.64 -1.06
C VAL A 275 -25.54 -5.27 -1.51
N LEU A 276 -25.13 -4.22 -0.81
CA LEU A 276 -25.53 -2.85 -1.12
C LEU A 276 -24.32 -1.97 -1.44
N VAL A 277 -24.56 -0.89 -2.17
CA VAL A 277 -23.60 0.20 -2.39
C VAL A 277 -24.20 1.49 -1.84
N ALA A 278 -23.45 2.23 -1.03
CA ALA A 278 -23.89 3.50 -0.44
C ALA A 278 -22.98 4.65 -0.90
N GLU A 279 -23.53 5.64 -1.60
CA GLU A 279 -22.81 6.84 -2.01
C GLU A 279 -23.00 7.98 -1.00
N LEU A 280 -21.96 8.24 -0.21
CA LEU A 280 -22.01 9.14 0.94
C LEU A 280 -21.61 10.58 0.61
N THR A 281 -21.14 10.86 -0.61
CA THR A 281 -20.76 12.21 -1.02
C THR A 281 -21.89 13.20 -0.77
N THR A 282 -21.55 14.40 -0.31
CA THR A 282 -22.48 15.48 0.10
C THR A 282 -23.32 15.20 1.34
N ARG A 283 -23.07 14.10 2.07
CA ARG A 283 -23.74 13.77 3.33
C ARG A 283 -25.28 13.71 3.22
N ASN A 284 -25.80 13.07 2.17
CA ASN A 284 -27.24 13.03 1.94
C ASN A 284 -27.98 12.29 3.08
N PRO A 285 -28.92 12.95 3.79
CA PRO A 285 -29.62 12.33 4.93
C PRO A 285 -30.42 11.07 4.57
N ASN A 286 -30.98 11.00 3.37
CA ASN A 286 -31.76 9.83 2.94
C ASN A 286 -30.86 8.62 2.77
N VAL A 287 -29.67 8.79 2.18
CA VAL A 287 -28.71 7.70 2.03
C VAL A 287 -28.25 7.17 3.39
N PHE A 288 -28.01 8.05 4.37
CA PHE A 288 -27.68 7.61 5.73
C PHE A 288 -28.84 6.88 6.43
N TYR A 289 -30.08 7.31 6.18
CA TYR A 289 -31.25 6.64 6.71
C TYR A 289 -31.37 5.21 6.13
N GLU A 290 -31.24 5.07 4.81
CA GLU A 290 -31.22 3.77 4.13
C GLU A 290 -30.06 2.88 4.59
N LEU A 291 -28.88 3.46 4.75
CA LEU A 291 -27.70 2.78 5.29
C LEU A 291 -27.95 2.26 6.71
N GLY A 292 -28.60 3.05 7.57
CA GLY A 292 -29.00 2.63 8.90
C GLY A 292 -29.95 1.43 8.88
N LEU A 293 -30.93 1.42 7.97
CA LEU A 293 -31.83 0.27 7.76
C LEU A 293 -31.06 -0.98 7.28
N ALA A 294 -30.11 -0.80 6.37
CA ALA A 294 -29.27 -1.89 5.88
C ALA A 294 -28.38 -2.48 7.00
N HIS A 295 -27.78 -1.62 7.83
CA HIS A 295 -27.00 -2.03 8.99
C HIS A 295 -27.84 -2.77 10.03
N ALA A 296 -29.05 -2.30 10.30
CA ALA A 296 -29.98 -2.97 11.22
C ALA A 296 -30.40 -4.36 10.74
N LEU A 297 -30.37 -4.60 9.42
CA LEU A 297 -30.62 -5.90 8.80
C LEU A 297 -29.33 -6.72 8.60
N GLU A 298 -28.20 -6.26 9.13
CA GLU A 298 -26.88 -6.88 8.99
C GLU A 298 -26.50 -7.18 7.53
N LYS A 299 -26.91 -6.28 6.63
CA LYS A 299 -26.57 -6.42 5.22
C LYS A 299 -25.14 -5.96 4.96
N PRO A 300 -24.39 -6.65 4.08
CA PRO A 300 -23.08 -6.18 3.67
C PRO A 300 -23.23 -4.94 2.77
N VAL A 301 -22.51 -3.87 3.11
CA VAL A 301 -22.56 -2.59 2.38
C VAL A 301 -21.16 -2.15 1.96
N VAL A 302 -21.01 -1.81 0.68
CA VAL A 302 -19.83 -1.14 0.14
C VAL A 302 -20.05 0.37 0.22
N LEU A 303 -19.27 1.05 1.04
CA LEU A 303 -19.34 2.50 1.21
C LEU A 303 -18.47 3.20 0.16
N VAL A 304 -18.98 4.26 -0.44
CA VAL A 304 -18.29 5.07 -1.45
C VAL A 304 -18.43 6.55 -1.09
N SER A 305 -17.37 7.33 -1.25
CA SER A 305 -17.41 8.78 -1.06
C SER A 305 -16.32 9.47 -1.90
N SER A 306 -16.55 10.70 -2.33
CA SER A 306 -15.50 11.53 -2.93
C SER A 306 -14.58 12.17 -1.90
N ARG A 307 -15.06 12.32 -0.65
CA ARG A 307 -14.35 13.03 0.42
C ARG A 307 -14.47 12.27 1.74
N GLU A 308 -13.37 12.23 2.49
CA GLU A 308 -13.38 11.66 3.85
C GLU A 308 -14.27 12.46 4.80
N ASP A 309 -14.32 13.78 4.62
CA ASP A 309 -15.19 14.65 5.41
C ASP A 309 -16.67 14.28 5.27
N ASP A 310 -17.10 13.67 4.17
CA ASP A 310 -18.50 13.29 4.00
C ASP A 310 -18.88 12.02 4.80
N VAL A 311 -17.89 11.33 5.38
CA VAL A 311 -18.09 10.10 6.14
C VAL A 311 -18.09 10.40 7.65
N PRO A 312 -19.24 10.25 8.34
CA PRO A 312 -19.32 10.39 9.79
C PRO A 312 -18.33 9.46 10.50
N PHE A 313 -17.83 9.90 11.67
CA PHE A 313 -16.88 9.14 12.48
C PHE A 313 -17.35 7.70 12.76
N ASP A 314 -18.65 7.51 13.00
CA ASP A 314 -19.26 6.20 13.24
C ASP A 314 -19.12 5.24 12.06
N LEU A 315 -18.84 5.71 10.84
CA LEU A 315 -18.64 4.88 9.65
C LEU A 315 -17.16 4.73 9.25
N GLN A 316 -16.25 5.52 9.83
CA GLN A 316 -14.84 5.56 9.41
C GLN A 316 -14.07 4.26 9.68
N HIS A 317 -14.57 3.42 10.59
CA HIS A 317 -14.00 2.11 10.87
C HIS A 317 -14.42 1.04 9.83
N ILE A 318 -15.41 1.34 9.00
CA ILE A 318 -15.80 0.53 7.85
C ILE A 318 -14.98 0.96 6.65
N ARG A 319 -14.60 0.00 5.80
CA ARG A 319 -13.89 0.29 4.55
C ARG A 319 -14.75 1.19 3.65
N VAL A 320 -14.21 2.35 3.29
CA VAL A 320 -14.80 3.28 2.32
C VAL A 320 -13.93 3.34 1.06
N ILE A 321 -14.56 3.27 -0.11
CA ILE A 321 -13.93 3.53 -1.39
C ILE A 321 -13.94 5.04 -1.62
N TYR A 322 -12.75 5.64 -1.68
CA TYR A 322 -12.60 7.04 -2.05
C TYR A 322 -12.30 7.21 -3.55
N TYR A 323 -12.96 8.17 -4.18
CA TYR A 323 -12.70 8.61 -5.55
C TYR A 323 -12.45 10.11 -5.63
N ASP A 324 -11.66 10.55 -6.61
CA ASP A 324 -11.38 11.96 -6.85
C ASP A 324 -12.00 12.36 -8.18
N SER A 325 -13.05 13.19 -8.14
CA SER A 325 -13.76 13.60 -9.36
C SER A 325 -12.93 14.51 -10.28
N THR A 326 -11.75 14.96 -9.85
CA THR A 326 -10.81 15.75 -10.66
C THR A 326 -9.90 14.89 -11.55
N ASP A 327 -9.74 13.59 -11.25
CA ASP A 327 -8.96 12.65 -12.07
C ASP A 327 -9.73 12.29 -13.35
N PRO A 328 -9.22 12.57 -14.58
CA PRO A 328 -9.94 12.28 -15.83
C PRO A 328 -10.46 10.85 -16.00
N PHE A 329 -9.86 9.88 -15.28
CA PHE A 329 -10.19 8.45 -15.35
C PHE A 329 -10.91 7.94 -14.09
N TRP A 330 -11.30 8.81 -13.16
CA TRP A 330 -11.89 8.43 -11.87
C TRP A 330 -13.08 7.49 -12.02
N GLY A 331 -13.92 7.70 -13.05
CA GLY A 331 -15.12 6.90 -13.28
C GLY A 331 -14.79 5.44 -13.58
N VAL A 332 -13.83 5.19 -14.47
CA VAL A 332 -13.38 3.83 -14.82
C VAL A 332 -12.75 3.16 -13.60
N LYS A 333 -11.89 3.88 -12.86
CA LYS A 333 -11.28 3.38 -11.63
C LYS A 333 -12.34 3.03 -10.58
N LEU A 334 -13.37 3.85 -10.44
CA LEU A 334 -14.44 3.61 -9.48
C LEU A 334 -15.29 2.39 -9.85
N ILE A 335 -15.59 2.20 -11.14
CA ILE A 335 -16.30 0.99 -11.61
C ILE A 335 -15.58 -0.28 -11.17
N GLU A 336 -14.26 -0.35 -11.40
CA GLU A 336 -13.47 -1.52 -11.03
C GLU A 336 -13.44 -1.73 -9.51
N LYS A 337 -13.18 -0.67 -8.75
CA LYS A 337 -13.12 -0.75 -7.29
C LYS A 337 -14.45 -1.19 -6.69
N VAL A 338 -15.57 -0.66 -7.18
CA VAL A 338 -16.91 -1.06 -6.72
C VAL A 338 -17.16 -2.53 -7.06
N ALA A 339 -16.88 -2.98 -8.29
CA ALA A 339 -17.06 -4.38 -8.69
C ALA A 339 -16.25 -5.35 -7.80
N GLU A 340 -14.98 -5.03 -7.54
CA GLU A 340 -14.12 -5.84 -6.67
C GLU A 340 -14.62 -5.89 -5.22
N ASN A 341 -15.02 -4.75 -4.67
CA ASN A 341 -15.48 -4.68 -3.28
C ASN A 341 -16.86 -5.33 -3.09
N VAL A 342 -17.73 -5.25 -4.10
CA VAL A 342 -19.01 -5.98 -4.12
C VAL A 342 -18.75 -7.49 -4.02
N LEU A 343 -17.86 -8.03 -4.86
CA LEU A 343 -17.50 -9.44 -4.81
C LEU A 343 -16.78 -9.82 -3.50
N SER A 344 -15.91 -8.94 -2.99
CA SER A 344 -15.23 -9.15 -1.72
C SER A 344 -16.21 -9.18 -0.54
N ALA A 345 -17.19 -8.27 -0.52
CA ALA A 345 -18.23 -8.21 0.51
C ALA A 345 -19.14 -9.45 0.48
N ILE A 346 -19.38 -10.05 -0.70
CA ILE A 346 -20.11 -11.31 -0.80
C ILE A 346 -19.29 -12.48 -0.24
N ASN A 347 -17.99 -12.51 -0.50
CA ASN A 347 -17.09 -13.56 0.00
C ASN A 347 -16.81 -13.45 1.50
N ASN A 348 -16.66 -12.23 2.01
CA ASN A 348 -16.30 -11.91 3.38
C ASN A 348 -17.30 -10.92 3.99
N PRO A 349 -18.58 -11.28 4.16
CA PRO A 349 -19.62 -10.35 4.60
C PRO A 349 -19.34 -9.73 5.97
N LYS A 350 -18.62 -10.44 6.85
CA LYS A 350 -18.24 -9.94 8.18
C LYS A 350 -17.35 -8.69 8.17
N GLU A 351 -16.67 -8.41 7.06
CA GLU A 351 -15.85 -7.20 6.88
C GLU A 351 -16.66 -6.01 6.34
N ALA A 352 -17.86 -6.27 5.83
CA ALA A 352 -18.74 -5.29 5.19
C ALA A 352 -20.06 -5.08 5.96
N ILE A 353 -20.27 -5.78 7.07
CA ILE A 353 -21.42 -5.65 7.95
C ILE A 353 -21.03 -4.79 9.15
N PHE A 354 -21.89 -3.84 9.51
CA PHE A 354 -21.80 -3.14 10.79
C PHE A 354 -22.07 -4.13 11.92
N LYS A 355 -21.06 -4.43 12.73
CA LYS A 355 -21.22 -5.34 13.87
C LYS A 355 -21.99 -4.64 14.98
N SER A 356 -23.20 -5.10 15.28
CA SER A 356 -23.75 -4.91 16.62
C SER A 356 -22.77 -5.56 17.61
N ARG A 357 -22.42 -4.84 18.68
CA ARG A 357 -21.74 -5.48 19.81
C ARG A 357 -22.78 -6.37 20.48
N GLU A 358 -22.89 -7.61 20.05
CA GLU A 358 -23.42 -8.67 20.91
C GLU A 358 -22.25 -9.45 21.52
N GLU A 359 -22.44 -9.77 22.79
CA GLU A 359 -21.47 -10.07 23.87
C GLU A 359 -20.51 -11.24 23.64
#